data_AF-A0A5C7P391-F1
#
_entry.id   AF-A0A5C7P391-F1
#
_cell.length_a   1.000
_cell.length_b   1.000
_cell.length_c   1.000
_cell.angle_alpha   90.00
_cell.angle_beta   90.00
_cell.angle_gamma   90.00
#
_symmetry.space_group_name_H-M   'P 1'
#
loop_
_entity.id
_entity.type
_entity.pdbx_description
1 polymer ?
#
loop_
_entity_poly.entity_id
_entity_poly.type
_entity_poly.pdbx_seq_one_letter_code
_entity_poly.pdbx_strand_id
1 'polypeptide(L)'
;MFGGGRAVLTRVMAQPQHAFSFQHVTVAEVDGRPAGMCQGFGFGTPGGGLALARAAGVRSVRAGVVALALLPAVTALTRHAQGEWYLQAIAVVPDFRGVGVGTALFADAFDRARATDDSDRLVLDVERDNHRARALYERLGLVVTSTSRRAVLANNVQVQRMAAPLDTTVR
;
A
#
# COMPACT_ATOMS: atom_id res chain seq x y z
N MET A 1 5.48 7.11 27.41
CA MET A 1 5.84 8.14 26.40
C MET A 1 5.62 7.58 24.97
N PHE A 2 4.38 7.23 24.60
CA PHE A 2 4.03 6.55 23.33
C PHE A 2 3.11 7.38 22.39
N GLY A 3 2.93 8.68 22.65
CA GLY A 3 1.95 9.51 21.93
C GLY A 3 2.43 10.17 20.63
N GLY A 4 3.74 10.30 20.42
CA GLY A 4 4.29 11.12 19.33
C GLY A 4 4.07 10.55 17.92
N GLY A 5 4.38 9.26 17.72
CA GLY A 5 4.29 8.63 16.40
C GLY A 5 2.87 8.57 15.85
N ARG A 6 1.90 8.21 16.69
CA ARG A 6 0.47 8.16 16.29
C ARG A 6 -0.04 9.54 15.87
N ALA A 7 0.30 10.59 16.63
CA ALA A 7 -0.11 11.95 16.32
C ALA A 7 0.50 12.46 14.99
N VAL A 8 1.76 12.10 14.70
CA VAL A 8 2.40 12.41 13.42
C VAL A 8 1.69 11.70 12.27
N LEU A 9 1.42 10.40 12.39
CA LEU A 9 0.71 9.64 11.37
C LEU A 9 -0.69 10.21 11.10
N THR A 10 -1.49 10.47 12.14
CA THR A 10 -2.81 11.08 11.99
C THR A 10 -2.75 12.41 11.23
N ARG A 11 -1.76 13.25 11.53
CA ARG A 11 -1.57 14.53 10.82
C ARG A 11 -1.20 14.34 9.36
N VAL A 12 -0.33 13.38 9.04
CA VAL A 12 0.05 13.07 7.65
C VAL A 12 -1.15 12.53 6.89
N MET A 13 -1.88 11.56 7.44
CA MET A 13 -3.01 10.96 6.75
C MET A 13 -4.14 11.97 6.46
N ALA A 14 -4.29 13.00 7.31
CA ALA A 14 -5.24 14.08 7.09
C ALA A 14 -4.84 15.08 5.99
N GLN A 15 -3.58 15.07 5.52
CA GLN A 15 -3.14 15.91 4.41
C GLN A 15 -3.51 15.26 3.07
N PRO A 16 -4.00 16.03 2.08
CA PRO A 16 -4.40 15.50 0.78
C PRO A 16 -3.21 15.28 -0.17
N GLN A 17 -3.47 14.65 -1.32
CA GLN A 17 -2.56 14.61 -2.48
C GLN A 17 -1.22 13.88 -2.27
N HIS A 18 -1.20 12.83 -1.45
CA HIS A 18 -0.06 11.92 -1.36
C HIS A 18 -0.49 10.51 -0.95
N ALA A 19 0.35 9.51 -1.24
CA ALA A 19 0.10 8.10 -1.02
C ALA A 19 -0.44 7.74 0.39
N PHE A 20 0.00 8.43 1.45
CA PHE A 20 -0.44 8.17 2.83
C PHE A 20 -1.76 8.84 3.23
N SER A 21 -2.41 9.58 2.33
CA SER A 21 -3.63 10.32 2.64
C SER A 21 -4.83 9.39 2.82
N PHE A 22 -5.79 9.77 3.68
CA PHE A 22 -7.08 9.09 3.79
C PHE A 22 -7.86 9.04 2.47
N GLN A 23 -7.57 9.93 1.52
CA GLN A 23 -8.18 9.92 0.18
C GLN A 23 -7.96 8.60 -0.59
N HIS A 24 -6.95 7.82 -0.20
CA HIS A 24 -6.60 6.56 -0.84
C HIS A 24 -7.07 5.33 -0.04
N VAL A 25 -7.79 5.54 1.07
CA VAL A 25 -8.18 4.48 2.01
C VAL A 25 -9.69 4.21 1.92
N THR A 26 -10.04 2.95 1.69
CA THR A 26 -11.39 2.42 1.92
C THR A 26 -11.39 1.68 3.26
N VAL A 27 -12.45 1.85 4.06
CA VAL A 27 -12.70 1.08 5.28
C VAL A 27 -13.93 0.22 5.05
N ALA A 28 -13.80 -1.08 5.29
CA ALA A 28 -14.94 -1.99 5.32
C ALA A 28 -15.53 -2.00 6.74
N GLU A 29 -16.85 -1.88 6.83
CA GLU A 29 -17.60 -1.97 8.08
C GLU A 29 -18.53 -3.18 8.07
N VAL A 30 -18.63 -3.84 9.23
CA VAL A 30 -19.58 -4.92 9.49
C VAL A 30 -20.30 -4.58 10.80
N ASP A 31 -21.62 -4.49 10.77
CA ASP A 31 -22.47 -4.08 11.91
C ASP A 31 -22.01 -2.76 12.56
N GLY A 32 -21.64 -1.77 11.73
CA GLY A 32 -21.16 -0.46 12.18
C GLY A 32 -19.78 -0.47 12.85
N ARG A 33 -19.04 -1.59 12.76
CA ARG A 33 -17.69 -1.72 13.28
C ARG A 33 -16.67 -1.83 12.14
N PRO A 34 -15.52 -1.13 12.21
CA PRO A 34 -14.44 -1.32 11.25
C PRO A 34 -13.94 -2.78 11.24
N ALA A 35 -14.12 -3.45 10.10
CA ALA A 35 -13.74 -4.84 9.89
C ALA A 35 -12.45 -4.98 9.08
N GLY A 36 -12.09 -3.97 8.29
CA GLY A 36 -10.85 -3.96 7.52
C GLY A 36 -10.60 -2.65 6.80
N MET A 37 -9.45 -2.55 6.15
CA MET A 37 -9.10 -1.41 5.31
C MET A 37 -8.33 -1.83 4.06
N CYS A 38 -8.42 -0.99 3.03
CA CYS A 38 -7.69 -1.12 1.78
C CYS A 38 -7.16 0.25 1.36
N GLN A 39 -5.87 0.34 1.10
CA GLN A 39 -5.21 1.55 0.62
C GLN A 39 -4.58 1.31 -0.74
N GLY A 40 -4.86 2.19 -1.70
CA GLY A 40 -4.20 2.15 -3.00
C GLY A 40 -4.46 3.39 -3.86
N PHE A 41 -3.66 3.53 -4.90
CA PHE A 41 -3.61 4.75 -5.70
C PHE A 41 -3.01 4.48 -7.09
N GLY A 42 -3.38 5.32 -8.06
CA GLY A 42 -2.85 5.26 -9.43
C GLY A 42 -1.43 5.83 -9.55
N PHE A 43 -0.83 5.55 -10.71
CA PHE A 43 0.42 6.16 -11.15
C PHE A 43 0.41 7.69 -11.03
N GLY A 44 1.56 8.29 -10.74
CA GLY A 44 1.70 9.75 -10.57
C GLY A 44 1.32 10.29 -9.19
N THR A 45 0.73 9.46 -8.31
CA THR A 45 0.44 9.85 -6.92
C THR A 45 1.75 10.14 -6.16
N PRO A 46 1.95 11.36 -5.62
CA PRO A 46 3.15 11.68 -4.86
C PRO A 46 3.34 10.78 -3.63
N GLY A 47 4.57 10.37 -3.35
CA GLY A 47 4.89 9.67 -2.11
C GLY A 47 4.67 10.54 -0.87
N GLY A 48 4.38 9.93 0.28
CA GLY A 48 4.10 10.67 1.52
C GLY A 48 5.33 11.04 2.36
N GLY A 49 6.56 10.78 1.89
CA GLY A 49 7.79 11.00 2.66
C GLY A 49 8.02 12.45 3.09
N LEU A 50 7.69 13.42 2.23
CA LEU A 50 7.81 14.84 2.55
C LEU A 50 6.76 15.30 3.57
N ALA A 51 5.51 14.82 3.43
CA ALA A 51 4.45 15.07 4.41
C ALA A 51 4.84 14.50 5.78
N LEU A 52 5.41 13.30 5.81
CA LEU A 52 5.93 12.68 7.02
C LEU A 52 7.06 13.49 7.65
N ALA A 53 8.05 13.93 6.86
CA ALA A 53 9.15 14.77 7.34
C ALA A 53 8.66 16.09 7.95
N ARG A 54 7.69 16.75 7.30
CA ARG A 54 7.07 17.98 7.81
C ARG A 54 6.30 17.73 9.10
N ALA A 55 5.50 16.66 9.16
CA ALA A 55 4.69 16.35 10.34
C ALA A 55 5.51 15.88 11.54
N ALA A 56 6.62 15.17 11.30
CA ALA A 56 7.56 14.71 12.32
C ALA A 56 8.42 15.84 12.92
N GLY A 57 8.55 16.96 12.21
CA GLY A 57 9.37 18.09 12.64
C GLY A 57 10.86 17.77 12.58
N VAL A 58 11.45 17.79 11.37
CA VAL A 58 12.90 17.65 11.19
C VAL A 58 13.60 18.91 11.74
N ARG A 59 13.98 18.86 13.02
CA ARG A 59 14.60 20.00 13.73
C ARG A 59 16.11 20.13 13.53
N SER A 60 16.78 19.24 12.79
CA SER A 60 18.22 19.31 12.57
C SER A 60 18.62 19.02 11.12
N VAL A 61 19.62 19.76 10.63
CA VAL A 61 20.23 19.57 9.30
C VAL A 61 20.65 18.12 9.08
N ARG A 62 21.16 17.48 10.14
CA ARG A 62 21.61 16.08 10.11
C ARG A 62 20.45 15.11 9.83
N ALA A 63 19.29 15.32 10.45
CA ALA A 63 18.10 14.53 10.17
C ALA A 63 17.55 14.79 8.75
N GLY A 64 17.69 16.02 8.24
CA GLY A 64 17.39 16.36 6.85
C GLY A 64 18.29 15.62 5.85
N VAL A 65 19.60 15.57 6.10
CA VAL A 65 20.57 14.83 5.26
C VAL A 65 20.31 13.33 5.28
N VAL A 66 20.01 12.75 6.45
CA VAL A 66 19.65 11.32 6.54
C VAL A 66 18.35 11.03 5.79
N ALA A 67 17.31 11.87 5.95
CA ALA A 67 16.07 11.72 5.21
C ALA A 67 16.28 11.82 3.68
N LEU A 68 17.13 12.76 3.24
CA LEU A 68 17.50 12.93 1.83
C LEU A 68 18.26 11.70 1.29
N ALA A 69 19.16 11.11 2.09
CA ALA A 69 19.90 9.91 1.72
C ALA A 69 19.02 8.65 1.65
N LEU A 70 17.96 8.57 2.45
CA LEU A 70 16.97 7.47 2.42
C LEU A 70 15.91 7.67 1.32
N LEU A 71 15.72 8.90 0.84
CA LEU A 71 14.71 9.25 -0.16
C LEU A 71 14.76 8.36 -1.42
N PRO A 72 15.93 8.07 -2.05
CA PRO A 72 16.02 7.21 -3.22
C PRO A 72 15.58 5.78 -2.97
N ALA A 73 15.87 5.24 -1.78
CA ALA A 73 15.43 3.90 -1.38
C ALA A 73 13.91 3.87 -1.15
N VAL A 74 13.36 4.91 -0.51
CA VAL A 74 11.91 5.05 -0.32
C VAL A 74 11.18 5.24 -1.65
N THR A 75 11.71 6.07 -2.56
CA THR A 75 11.14 6.25 -3.90
C THR A 75 11.26 4.99 -4.75
N ALA A 76 12.35 4.24 -4.60
CA ALA A 76 12.49 2.95 -5.28
C ALA A 76 11.45 1.92 -4.80
N LEU A 77 11.09 1.95 -3.52
CA LEU A 77 10.04 1.09 -2.95
C LEU A 77 8.63 1.54 -3.37
N THR A 78 8.44 2.80 -3.76
CA THR A 78 7.19 3.34 -4.29
C THR A 78 7.23 3.52 -5.82
N ARG A 79 8.13 2.83 -6.52
CA ARG A 79 8.17 2.88 -8.00
C ARG A 79 6.99 2.07 -8.55
N HIS A 80 6.07 2.79 -9.16
CA HIS A 80 4.97 2.28 -9.96
C HIS A 80 5.20 2.69 -11.40
N ALA A 81 4.92 1.80 -12.34
CA ALA A 81 4.99 2.08 -13.75
C ALA A 81 3.71 2.79 -14.23
N GLN A 82 3.78 3.44 -15.38
CA GLN A 82 2.57 3.92 -16.04
C GLN A 82 1.64 2.73 -16.34
N GLY A 83 0.32 2.92 -16.19
CA GLY A 83 -0.65 1.81 -16.25
C GLY A 83 -0.94 1.16 -14.89
N GLU A 84 -0.07 1.32 -13.89
CA GLU A 84 -0.22 0.63 -12.61
C GLU A 84 -1.10 1.39 -11.61
N TRP A 85 -2.10 0.69 -11.07
CA TRP A 85 -2.75 1.06 -9.82
C TRP A 85 -2.19 0.20 -8.67
N TYR A 86 -1.57 0.83 -7.68
CA TYR A 86 -0.87 0.13 -6.61
C TYR A 86 -1.72 -0.05 -5.37
N LEU A 87 -1.96 -1.31 -5.02
CA LEU A 87 -2.51 -1.71 -3.73
C LEU A 87 -1.39 -1.74 -2.68
N GLN A 88 -1.28 -0.65 -1.92
CA GLN A 88 -0.24 -0.46 -0.91
C GLN A 88 -0.48 -1.29 0.34
N ALA A 89 -1.73 -1.37 0.82
CA ALA A 89 -2.05 -2.09 2.03
C ALA A 89 -3.47 -2.64 1.98
N ILE A 90 -3.64 -3.87 2.47
CA ILE A 90 -4.95 -4.46 2.73
C ILE A 90 -4.88 -5.24 4.04
N ALA A 91 -5.86 -5.04 4.90
CA ALA A 91 -5.91 -5.69 6.20
C ALA A 91 -7.34 -5.96 6.63
N VAL A 92 -7.54 -7.12 7.25
CA VAL A 92 -8.81 -7.50 7.89
C VAL A 92 -8.53 -7.79 9.35
N VAL A 93 -9.34 -7.19 10.22
CA VAL A 93 -9.33 -7.40 11.67
C VAL A 93 -9.52 -8.90 11.94
N PRO A 94 -8.77 -9.52 12.86
CA PRO A 94 -8.80 -10.97 13.10
C PRO A 94 -10.21 -11.58 13.20
N ASP A 95 -11.11 -10.92 13.93
CA ASP A 95 -12.48 -11.37 14.20
C ASP A 95 -13.38 -11.42 12.94
N PHE A 96 -13.01 -10.68 11.90
CA PHE A 96 -13.78 -10.59 10.65
C PHE A 96 -13.09 -11.30 9.47
N ARG A 97 -12.14 -12.20 9.76
CA ARG A 97 -11.48 -13.01 8.72
C ARG A 97 -12.33 -14.22 8.34
N GLY A 98 -12.17 -14.67 7.10
CA GLY A 98 -12.84 -15.88 6.60
C GLY A 98 -14.31 -15.70 6.21
N VAL A 99 -14.87 -14.49 6.36
CA VAL A 99 -16.27 -14.17 6.03
C VAL A 99 -16.42 -13.26 4.80
N GLY A 100 -15.38 -13.17 3.95
CA GLY A 100 -15.44 -12.44 2.68
C GLY A 100 -15.01 -10.96 2.69
N VAL A 101 -14.73 -10.36 3.86
CA VAL A 101 -14.32 -8.93 3.95
C VAL A 101 -13.10 -8.60 3.08
N GLY A 102 -12.08 -9.47 3.08
CA GLY A 102 -10.89 -9.27 2.27
C GLY A 102 -11.17 -9.30 0.76
N THR A 103 -12.06 -10.19 0.32
CA THR A 103 -12.49 -10.29 -1.09
C THR A 103 -13.27 -9.05 -1.49
N ALA A 104 -14.18 -8.57 -0.64
CA ALA A 104 -14.95 -7.35 -0.90
C ALA A 104 -14.05 -6.11 -0.99
N LEU A 105 -13.08 -5.96 -0.08
CA LEU A 105 -12.07 -4.90 -0.15
C LEU A 105 -11.21 -4.98 -1.43
N PHE A 106 -10.90 -6.19 -1.90
CA PHE A 106 -10.14 -6.38 -3.13
C PHE A 106 -10.96 -6.04 -4.37
N ALA A 107 -12.25 -6.39 -4.40
CA ALA A 107 -13.17 -6.01 -5.47
C ALA A 107 -13.30 -4.47 -5.55
N ASP A 108 -13.48 -3.79 -4.41
CA ASP A 108 -13.45 -2.32 -4.34
C ASP A 108 -12.12 -1.73 -4.87
N ALA A 109 -10.99 -2.38 -4.57
CA ALA A 109 -9.70 -1.94 -5.11
C ALA A 109 -9.65 -2.02 -6.65
N PHE A 110 -10.17 -3.09 -7.25
CA PHE A 110 -10.28 -3.19 -8.71
C PHE A 110 -11.23 -2.15 -9.30
N ASP A 111 -12.36 -1.88 -8.66
CA ASP A 111 -13.32 -0.90 -9.16
C ASP A 111 -12.73 0.52 -9.12
N ARG A 112 -12.00 0.86 -8.05
CA ARG A 112 -11.25 2.13 -7.98
C ARG A 112 -10.12 2.20 -8.99
N ALA A 113 -9.43 1.08 -9.25
CA ALA A 113 -8.40 1.01 -10.29
C ALA A 113 -9.00 1.23 -11.68
N ARG A 114 -10.16 0.63 -12.00
CA ARG A 114 -10.89 0.84 -13.26
C ARG A 114 -11.38 2.27 -13.44
N ALA A 115 -11.75 2.93 -12.33
CA ALA A 115 -12.19 4.32 -12.34
C ALA A 115 -11.03 5.33 -12.40
N THR A 116 -9.78 4.87 -12.31
CA THR A 116 -8.60 5.74 -12.39
C THR A 116 -8.11 5.78 -13.83
N ASP A 117 -8.08 6.96 -14.43
CA ASP A 117 -7.54 7.16 -15.78
C ASP A 117 -6.10 6.63 -15.87
N ASP A 118 -5.72 6.17 -17.07
CA ASP A 118 -4.38 5.62 -17.36
C ASP A 118 -3.97 4.39 -16.53
N SER A 119 -4.93 3.70 -15.88
CA SER A 119 -4.69 2.41 -15.20
C SER A 119 -5.17 1.25 -16.07
N ASP A 120 -4.30 0.27 -16.32
CA ASP A 120 -4.59 -0.95 -17.08
C ASP A 120 -4.44 -2.23 -16.25
N ARG A 121 -3.79 -2.14 -15.09
CA ARG A 121 -3.54 -3.26 -14.18
C ARG A 121 -3.50 -2.83 -12.72
N LEU A 122 -3.92 -3.73 -11.83
CA LEU A 122 -3.69 -3.62 -10.39
C LEU A 122 -2.40 -4.37 -10.04
N VAL A 123 -1.56 -3.75 -9.21
CA VAL A 123 -0.30 -4.33 -8.73
C VAL A 123 -0.18 -4.25 -7.21
N LEU A 124 0.51 -5.22 -6.63
CA LEU A 124 0.89 -5.22 -5.22
C LEU A 124 2.24 -5.90 -5.03
N ASP A 125 2.84 -5.65 -3.87
CA ASP A 125 4.07 -6.29 -3.45
C ASP A 125 3.79 -7.19 -2.23
N VAL A 126 4.32 -8.41 -2.26
CA VAL A 126 4.14 -9.41 -1.18
C VAL A 126 5.48 -10.04 -0.83
N GLU A 127 5.74 -10.22 0.46
CA GLU A 127 6.91 -10.99 0.89
C GLU A 127 6.81 -12.42 0.37
N ARG A 128 7.91 -12.93 -0.19
CA ARG A 128 7.98 -14.26 -0.83
C ARG A 128 7.50 -15.38 0.09
N ASP A 129 7.82 -15.27 1.37
CA ASP A 129 7.55 -16.29 2.39
C ASP A 129 6.17 -16.11 3.04
N ASN A 130 5.42 -15.05 2.68
CA ASN A 130 4.03 -14.88 3.06
C ASN A 130 3.11 -15.72 2.14
N HIS A 131 3.25 -17.04 2.26
CA HIS A 131 2.51 -18.01 1.44
C HIS A 131 1.00 -17.84 1.52
N ARG A 132 0.48 -17.43 2.69
CA ARG A 132 -0.96 -17.19 2.90
C ARG A 132 -1.48 -16.02 2.06
N ALA A 133 -0.78 -14.87 2.08
CA ALA A 133 -1.18 -13.72 1.28
C ALA A 133 -1.02 -13.99 -0.21
N ARG A 134 0.09 -14.65 -0.61
CA ARG A 134 0.30 -15.07 -2.00
C ARG A 134 -0.82 -15.95 -2.52
N ALA A 135 -1.17 -17.02 -1.81
CA ALA A 135 -2.26 -17.91 -2.20
C ALA A 135 -3.62 -17.18 -2.29
N LEU A 136 -3.84 -16.15 -1.45
CA LEU A 136 -5.01 -15.28 -1.60
C LEU A 136 -4.98 -14.51 -2.91
N TYR A 137 -3.88 -13.83 -3.21
CA TYR A 137 -3.75 -13.02 -4.42
C TYR A 137 -3.79 -13.86 -5.70
N GLU A 138 -3.20 -15.05 -5.71
CA GLU A 138 -3.29 -16.00 -6.82
C GLU A 138 -4.74 -16.42 -7.11
N ARG A 139 -5.55 -16.69 -6.07
CA ARG A 139 -6.98 -16.98 -6.23
C ARG A 139 -7.79 -15.80 -6.78
N LEU A 140 -7.35 -14.58 -6.51
CA LEU A 140 -7.97 -13.35 -6.99
C LEU A 140 -7.49 -12.97 -8.40
N GLY A 141 -6.69 -13.83 -9.06
CA GLY A 141 -6.26 -13.67 -10.44
C GLY A 141 -4.92 -12.94 -10.61
N LEU A 142 -4.20 -12.65 -9.53
CA LEU A 142 -2.89 -12.01 -9.63
C LEU A 142 -1.79 -13.04 -9.92
N VAL A 143 -0.87 -12.66 -10.79
CA VAL A 143 0.32 -13.45 -11.13
C VAL A 143 1.59 -12.72 -10.74
N VAL A 144 2.64 -13.46 -10.36
CA VAL A 144 3.95 -12.88 -10.08
C VAL A 144 4.57 -12.35 -11.37
N THR A 145 4.90 -11.06 -11.42
CA THR A 145 5.52 -10.40 -12.58
C THR A 145 6.99 -10.08 -12.37
N SER A 146 7.42 -9.87 -11.13
CA SER A 146 8.84 -9.70 -10.81
C SER A 146 9.16 -10.15 -9.39
N THR A 147 10.45 -10.36 -9.11
CA THR A 147 10.95 -10.71 -7.78
C THR A 147 12.17 -9.85 -7.48
N SER A 148 12.19 -9.21 -6.32
CA SER A 148 13.28 -8.38 -5.87
C SER A 148 14.52 -9.22 -5.55
N ARG A 149 15.69 -8.56 -5.52
CA ARG A 149 16.84 -9.11 -4.80
C ARG A 149 16.52 -9.18 -3.30
N ARG A 150 17.22 -10.06 -2.58
CA ARG A 150 17.13 -10.12 -1.12
C ARG A 150 17.68 -8.84 -0.52
N ALA A 151 16.87 -8.20 0.31
CA ALA A 151 17.26 -7.03 1.07
C ALA A 151 18.07 -7.48 2.30
N VAL A 152 19.38 -7.61 2.15
CA VAL A 152 20.29 -8.12 3.20
C VAL A 152 20.15 -7.28 4.50
N LEU A 153 19.99 -5.96 4.36
CA LEU A 153 19.82 -5.03 5.49
C LEU A 153 18.42 -5.04 6.12
N ALA A 154 17.45 -5.74 5.52
CA ALA A 154 16.08 -5.88 6.01
C ALA A 154 15.77 -7.37 6.23
N ASN A 155 16.55 -8.03 7.10
CA ASN A 155 16.39 -9.45 7.45
C ASN A 155 16.31 -10.42 6.25
N ASN A 156 17.06 -10.16 5.18
CA ASN A 156 17.04 -10.95 3.95
C ASN A 156 15.64 -11.06 3.28
N VAL A 157 14.74 -10.13 3.56
CA VAL A 157 13.39 -10.11 2.96
C VAL A 157 13.51 -10.08 1.44
N GLN A 158 12.73 -10.94 0.79
CA GLN A 158 12.55 -10.96 -0.66
C GLN A 158 11.09 -10.68 -0.97
N VAL A 159 10.84 -9.74 -1.88
CA VAL A 159 9.51 -9.29 -2.24
C VAL A 159 9.20 -9.74 -3.66
N GLN A 160 7.96 -10.14 -3.91
CA GLN A 160 7.44 -10.45 -5.22
C GLN A 160 6.38 -9.43 -5.59
N ARG A 161 6.49 -8.87 -6.80
CA ARG A 161 5.42 -8.06 -7.37
C ARG A 161 4.42 -8.98 -8.04
N MET A 162 3.15 -8.78 -7.73
CA MET A 162 2.04 -9.46 -8.35
C MET A 162 1.17 -8.46 -9.11
N ALA A 163 0.61 -8.87 -10.25
CA ALA A 163 -0.23 -8.04 -11.08
C ALA A 163 -1.46 -8.80 -11.59
N ALA A 164 -2.56 -8.08 -11.79
CA ALA A 164 -3.72 -8.56 -12.54
C ALA A 164 -4.19 -7.44 -13.49
N PRO A 165 -4.47 -7.74 -14.77
CA PRO A 165 -5.12 -6.77 -15.66
C PRO A 165 -6.52 -6.41 -15.13
N LEU A 166 -7.00 -5.19 -15.40
CA LEU A 166 -8.27 -4.73 -14.82
C LEU A 166 -9.52 -5.40 -15.40
N ASP A 167 -9.42 -6.13 -16.51
CA ASP A 167 -10.49 -6.99 -17.04
C ASP A 167 -10.66 -8.30 -16.23
N THR A 168 -9.75 -8.57 -15.28
CA THR A 168 -9.82 -9.73 -14.38
C THR A 168 -11.10 -9.68 -13.55
N THR A 169 -11.91 -10.73 -13.65
CA THR A 169 -13.07 -10.90 -12.79
C THR A 169 -12.62 -11.49 -11.45
N VAL A 170 -12.75 -10.71 -10.38
CA VAL A 170 -12.51 -11.17 -9.01
C VAL A 170 -13.63 -12.15 -8.65
N ARG A 171 -13.25 -13.40 -8.35
CA ARG A 171 -14.18 -14.46 -7.91
C ARG A 171 -14.27 -14.54 -6.39
#